data_AF-A0A1H3VKE0-F1
#
_entry.id   AF-A0A1H3VKE0-F1
#
_cell.length_a   1.000
_cell.length_b   1.000
_cell.length_c   1.000
_cell.angle_alpha   90.00
_cell.angle_beta   90.00
_cell.angle_gamma   90.00
#
_symmetry.space_group_name_H-M   'P 1'
#
loop_
_entity.id
_entity.type
_entity.pdbx_description
1 polymer ?
#
loop_
_entity_poly.entity_id
_entity_poly.type
_entity_poly.pdbx_seq_one_letter_code
_entity_poly.pdbx_strand_id
1 'polypeptide(L)' 'MFDFFMNVGHVEQIYTVVDYYTYIKGLEYLLCLLFFTFFPMFYRYINGGDED' A
#
# COMPACT_ATOMS: atom_id res chain seq x y z
N MET A 1 -18.16 31.60 23.83
CA MET A 1 -19.09 31.91 22.70
C MET A 1 -18.33 32.15 21.40
N PHE A 2 -17.21 32.90 21.44
CA PHE A 2 -16.31 33.06 20.27
C PHE A 2 -15.68 31.74 19.78
N ASP A 3 -15.34 30.81 20.68
CA ASP A 3 -14.71 29.53 20.31
C ASP A 3 -15.61 28.62 19.43
N PHE A 4 -16.93 28.72 19.60
CA PHE A 4 -17.89 27.94 18.80
C PHE A 4 -17.90 28.42 17.33
N PHE A 5 -17.76 29.72 17.10
CA PHE A 5 -17.66 30.30 15.75
C PHE A 5 -16.30 30.03 15.10
N MET A 6 -15.21 29.92 15.88
CA MET A 6 -13.89 29.56 15.37
C MET A 6 -13.80 28.10 14.93
N ASN A 7 -14.59 27.20 15.54
CA ASN A 7 -14.56 25.77 15.25
C ASN A 7 -15.57 25.35 14.16
N VAL A 8 -16.52 26.22 13.81
CA VAL A 8 -17.42 26.04 12.67
C VAL A 8 -16.62 26.22 11.37
N GLY A 9 -16.29 25.09 10.74
CA GLY A 9 -15.49 25.05 9.50
C GLY A 9 -14.24 24.19 9.59
N HIS A 10 -13.94 23.59 10.75
CA HIS A 10 -12.87 22.59 10.84
C HIS A 10 -13.26 21.33 10.06
N VAL A 11 -12.62 21.13 8.91
CA VAL A 11 -12.75 19.91 8.11
C VAL A 11 -11.91 18.83 8.78
N GLU A 12 -12.57 17.96 9.55
CA GLU A 12 -11.92 16.77 10.10
C GLU A 12 -11.92 15.63 9.09
N GLN A 13 -10.78 14.94 8.97
CA GLN A 13 -10.67 13.77 8.10
C GLN A 13 -11.28 12.57 8.83
N ILE A 14 -12.47 12.17 8.41
CA ILE A 14 -13.15 10.99 8.92
C ILE A 14 -12.78 9.80 8.02
N TYR A 15 -12.05 8.82 8.56
CA TYR A 15 -11.72 7.60 7.84
C TYR A 15 -12.91 6.65 7.83
N THR A 16 -13.31 6.21 6.66
CA THR A 16 -14.38 5.23 6.49
C THR A 16 -13.82 3.83 6.32
N VAL A 17 -14.64 2.82 6.59
CA VAL A 17 -14.28 1.41 6.34
C VAL A 17 -13.88 1.19 4.87
N VAL A 18 -14.45 1.95 3.94
CA VAL A 18 -14.13 1.87 2.50
C VAL A 18 -12.72 2.37 2.19
N ASP A 19 -12.21 3.38 2.91
CA ASP A 19 -10.83 3.86 2.76
C ASP A 19 -9.82 2.77 3.14
N TYR A 20 -10.10 2.02 4.20
CA TYR A 20 -9.27 0.89 4.62
C TYR A 20 -9.22 -0.23 3.57
N TYR A 21 -10.36 -0.59 2.98
CA TYR A 21 -10.39 -1.58 1.90
C TYR A 21 -9.57 -1.14 0.69
N THR A 22 -9.60 0.15 0.35
CA THR A 22 -8.83 0.72 -0.75
C THR A 22 -7.32 0.65 -0.46
N TYR A 23 -6.91 0.97 0.78
CA TYR A 23 -5.53 0.86 1.22
C TYR A 23 -4.99 -0.58 1.16
N ILE A 24 -5.74 -1.54 1.72
CA ILE A 24 -5.34 -2.96 1.75
C ILE A 24 -5.20 -3.51 0.32
N LYS A 25 -6.13 -3.16 -0.56
CA LYS A 25 -6.07 -3.54 -1.97
C LYS A 25 -4.87 -2.92 -2.69
N GLY A 26 -4.51 -1.68 -2.38
CA GLY A 26 -3.29 -1.05 -2.89
C GLY A 26 -2.01 -1.81 -2.47
N LEU A 27 -1.97 -2.26 -1.22
CA LEU A 27 -0.87 -3.10 -0.70
C LEU A 27 -0.79 -4.46 -1.41
N GLU A 28 -1.92 -5.10 -1.69
CA GLU A 28 -1.98 -6.35 -2.44
C GLU A 28 -1.33 -6.22 -3.83
N TYR A 29 -1.62 -5.13 -4.55
CA TYR A 29 -1.00 -4.88 -5.85
C TYR A 29 0.52 -4.65 -5.76
N LEU A 30 1.01 -3.98 -4.72
CA LEU A 30 2.44 -3.81 -4.47
C LEU A 30 3.14 -5.14 -4.20
N LEU A 31 2.55 -5.98 -3.35
CA LEU A 31 3.03 -7.33 -3.06
C LEU A 31 3.02 -8.20 -4.32
N CYS A 32 1.96 -8.12 -5.13
CA CYS A 32 1.86 -8.83 -6.40
C CYS A 32 3.02 -8.47 -7.34
N LEU A 33 3.33 -7.18 -7.49
CA LEU A 33 4.45 -6.72 -8.32
C LEU A 33 5.80 -7.19 -7.78
N LEU A 34 5.98 -7.14 -6.45
CA LEU A 34 7.17 -7.70 -5.80
C LEU A 34 7.31 -9.18 -6.11
N PHE A 35 6.28 -10.00 -5.88
CA PHE A 35 6.37 -11.43 -6.17
C PHE A 35 6.62 -11.71 -7.66
N PHE A 36 5.99 -10.96 -8.57
CA PHE A 36 6.22 -11.14 -10.00
C PHE A 36 7.65 -10.82 -10.45
N THR A 37 8.36 -9.94 -9.74
CA THR A 37 9.74 -9.55 -10.10
C THR A 37 10.77 -10.34 -9.31
N PHE A 38 10.55 -10.52 -8.01
CA PHE A 38 11.45 -11.22 -7.10
C PHE A 38 11.48 -12.72 -7.36
N PHE A 39 10.35 -13.34 -7.68
CA PHE A 39 10.27 -14.78 -7.94
C PHE A 39 11.10 -15.23 -9.15
N PRO A 40 10.97 -14.63 -10.36
CA PRO A 40 11.82 -15.02 -11.49
C PRO A 40 13.29 -14.65 -11.27
N MET A 41 13.57 -13.54 -10.57
CA MET A 41 14.94 -13.18 -10.22
C MET A 41 15.58 -14.21 -9.28
N PHE A 42 14.85 -14.64 -8.25
CA PHE A 42 15.27 -15.68 -7.32
C PHE A 42 15.45 -17.03 -8.01
N TYR A 43 14.52 -17.42 -8.90
CA TYR A 43 14.64 -18.64 -9.68
C TYR A 43 15.89 -18.64 -10.56
N ARG A 44 16.16 -17.53 -11.25
CA ARG A 44 17.39 -17.37 -12.06
C ARG A 44 18.65 -17.37 -11.21
N TYR A 45 18.60 -16.81 -10.00
CA TYR A 45 19.73 -16.79 -9.08
C TYR A 45 20.12 -18.21 -8.61
N ILE A 46 19.14 -19.07 -8.33
CA ILE A 46 19.40 -20.46 -7.94
C ILE A 46 19.83 -21.31 -9.13
N ASN A 47 19.14 -21.21 -10.27
CA ASN A 47 19.36 -22.10 -11.41
C ASN A 47 20.45 -21.61 -12.38
N GLY A 48 20.95 -20.38 -12.23
CA GLY A 48 21.99 -19.80 -13.08
C GLY A 48 23.41 -20.03 -12.58
N GLY A 49 23.60 -20.85 -11.53
CA GLY A 49 24.91 -21.17 -10.96
C GLY A 49 25.62 -22.39 -11.58
N ASP A 50 25.02 -23.03 -12.59
CA ASP A 50 25.57 -24.23 -13.27
C ASP A 50 26.09 -23.94 -14.70
N GLU A 51 26.58 -22.73 -14.95
CA GLU A 51 27.29 -22.37 -16.20
C GLU A 51 28.73 -21.92 -15.89
N ASP A 52 29.53 -22.82 -15.33
CA ASP A 52 31.00 -22.86 -15.46
C ASP A 52 31.41 -24.23 -16.04
#